data_AF-A0A0D6L6P8-F1
#
_entry.id   AF-A0A0D6L6P8-F1
#
_cell.length_a   1.000
_cell.length_b   1.000
_cell.length_c   1.000
_cell.angle_alpha   90.00
_cell.angle_beta   90.00
_cell.angle_gamma   90.00
#
_symmetry.space_group_name_H-M   'P 1'
#
loop_
_entity.id
_entity.type
_entity.pdbx_description
1 polymer ?
#
loop_
_entity_poly.entity_id
_entity_poly.type
_entity_poly.pdbx_seq_one_letter_code
_entity_poly.pdbx_strand_id
1 'polypeptide(L)'
;QLEQKLKSTDISAEEKTKIEKEIEEIKDQEAKWLAKEKELEEQERLEPWNVDTIGHEGFSYSRVNKITEKKPPPKLSDEEDSKRMTSFFDKNEGLIQEYGKLKTLEESEAFILEHPHLASEYTANYLTIDALNMAIDHKEEEMSNIARQCIVIQYLLELAKNMNAIPTNASIIKAFFKKFRAADPQYLKLYTDEVAAFEDRLRRRAKEKRDAALAEYEAEEKVFSVSRSLDYQRVLLSPCGA
;
A
#
# COMPACT_ATOMS: atom_id res chain seq x y z
N GLN A 1 -2.26 28.88 -70.27
CA GLN A 1 -3.10 28.49 -71.45
C GLN A 1 -3.33 29.68 -72.40
N LEU A 2 -3.71 30.87 -71.93
CA LEU A 2 -3.87 32.07 -72.80
C LEU A 2 -2.54 32.57 -73.40
N GLU A 3 -1.44 32.57 -72.64
CA GLU A 3 -0.10 32.90 -73.15
C GLU A 3 0.43 31.89 -74.19
N GLN A 4 -0.07 30.65 -74.18
CA GLN A 4 0.23 29.64 -75.21
C GLN A 4 -0.64 29.86 -76.46
N LYS A 5 -1.89 30.28 -76.30
CA LYS A 5 -2.76 30.67 -77.41
C LYS A 5 -2.20 31.90 -78.14
N LEU A 6 -1.73 32.92 -77.43
CA LEU A 6 -1.12 34.12 -78.03
C LEU A 6 0.12 33.81 -78.91
N LYS A 7 0.84 32.72 -78.60
CA LYS A 7 2.01 32.25 -79.36
C LYS A 7 1.68 31.40 -80.59
N SER A 8 0.41 31.03 -80.79
CA SER A 8 -0.04 30.26 -81.96
C SER A 8 -0.32 31.17 -83.16
N THR A 9 0.01 30.71 -84.37
CA THR A 9 0.08 31.54 -85.59
C THR A 9 -1.26 31.77 -86.31
N ASP A 10 -2.34 31.09 -85.91
CA ASP A 10 -3.65 31.07 -86.60
C ASP A 10 -4.71 32.00 -86.00
N ILE A 11 -4.33 33.17 -85.48
CA ILE A 11 -5.24 34.07 -84.74
C ILE A 11 -5.37 35.43 -85.43
N SER A 12 -6.61 35.90 -85.62
CA SER A 12 -6.95 37.21 -86.17
C SER A 12 -6.36 38.35 -85.31
N ALA A 13 -5.98 39.48 -85.93
CA ALA A 13 -5.40 40.62 -85.22
C ALA A 13 -6.33 41.18 -84.11
N GLU A 14 -7.64 41.08 -84.30
CA GLU A 14 -8.65 41.48 -83.30
C GLU A 14 -8.75 40.49 -82.13
N GLU A 15 -8.46 39.21 -82.36
CA GLU A 15 -8.46 38.19 -81.31
C GLU A 15 -7.16 38.20 -80.51
N LYS A 16 -6.02 38.51 -81.14
CA LYS A 16 -4.74 38.73 -80.44
C LYS A 16 -4.83 39.89 -79.45
N THR A 17 -5.41 41.01 -79.87
CA THR A 17 -5.60 42.18 -79.00
C THR A 17 -6.60 41.95 -77.86
N LYS A 18 -7.61 41.09 -78.05
CA LYS A 18 -8.51 40.64 -76.97
C LYS A 18 -7.79 39.73 -75.97
N ILE A 19 -7.02 38.75 -76.46
CA ILE A 19 -6.25 37.83 -75.60
C ILE A 19 -5.17 38.58 -74.81
N GLU A 20 -4.52 39.59 -75.40
CA GLU A 20 -3.55 40.44 -74.69
C GLU A 20 -4.21 41.22 -73.54
N LYS A 21 -5.38 41.82 -73.79
CA LYS A 21 -6.16 42.50 -72.74
C LYS A 21 -6.61 41.53 -71.64
N GLU A 22 -7.06 40.33 -72.00
CA GLU A 22 -7.43 39.29 -71.02
C GLU A 22 -6.22 38.84 -70.18
N ILE A 23 -5.03 38.73 -70.78
CA ILE A 23 -3.79 38.40 -70.05
C ILE A 23 -3.40 39.54 -69.10
N GLU A 24 -3.51 40.79 -69.55
CA GLU A 24 -3.23 41.97 -68.73
C GLU A 24 -4.21 42.06 -67.55
N GLU A 25 -5.52 41.86 -67.79
CA GLU A 25 -6.54 41.80 -66.74
C GLU A 25 -6.29 40.66 -65.74
N ILE A 26 -5.88 39.47 -66.21
CA ILE A 26 -5.56 38.33 -65.34
C ILE A 26 -4.31 38.62 -64.50
N LYS A 27 -3.29 39.26 -65.07
CA LYS A 27 -2.07 39.66 -64.33
C LYS A 27 -2.37 40.71 -63.27
N ASP A 28 -3.25 41.66 -63.58
CA ASP A 28 -3.75 42.63 -62.60
C ASP A 28 -4.56 41.97 -61.49
N GLN A 29 -5.37 40.96 -61.81
CA GLN A 29 -6.09 40.17 -60.81
C GLN A 29 -5.11 39.36 -59.95
N GLU A 30 -4.13 38.69 -60.54
CA GLU A 30 -3.10 37.93 -59.84
C GLU A 30 -2.31 38.82 -58.86
N ALA A 31 -1.88 40.01 -59.30
CA ALA A 31 -1.21 40.98 -58.44
C ALA A 31 -2.09 41.43 -57.26
N LYS A 32 -3.40 41.63 -57.49
CA LYS A 32 -4.36 41.97 -56.43
C LYS A 32 -4.57 40.82 -55.45
N TRP A 33 -4.60 39.57 -55.91
CA TRP A 33 -4.73 38.40 -55.05
C TRP A 33 -3.47 38.17 -54.22
N LEU A 34 -2.29 38.32 -54.82
CA LEU A 34 -1.02 38.21 -54.13
C LEU A 34 -0.85 39.28 -53.04
N ALA A 35 -1.35 40.50 -53.28
CA ALA A 35 -1.37 41.55 -52.28
C ALA A 35 -2.29 41.21 -51.09
N LYS A 36 -3.48 40.65 -51.36
CA LYS A 36 -4.42 40.19 -50.32
C LYS A 36 -3.89 39.01 -49.52
N GLU A 37 -3.19 38.08 -50.16
CA GLU A 37 -2.57 36.94 -49.49
C GLU A 37 -1.52 37.41 -48.48
N LYS A 38 -0.68 38.39 -48.85
CA LYS A 38 0.28 39.00 -47.92
C LYS A 38 -0.40 39.76 -46.78
N GLU A 39 -1.50 40.45 -47.05
CA GLU A 39 -2.29 41.14 -46.02
C GLU A 39 -2.88 40.14 -45.01
N LEU A 40 -3.40 39.01 -45.50
CA LEU A 40 -3.92 37.93 -44.66
C LEU A 40 -2.82 37.24 -43.84
N GLU A 41 -1.65 37.00 -44.43
CA GLU A 41 -0.50 36.41 -43.72
C GLU A 41 0.01 37.32 -42.60
N GLU A 42 0.04 38.64 -42.83
CA GLU A 42 0.34 39.62 -41.79
C GLU A 42 -0.74 39.67 -40.70
N GLN A 43 -2.02 39.52 -41.08
CA GLN A 43 -3.14 39.47 -40.17
C GLN A 43 -3.08 38.22 -39.28
N GLU A 44 -2.88 37.03 -39.84
CA GLU A 44 -2.71 35.76 -39.11
C GLU A 44 -1.50 35.81 -38.17
N ARG A 45 -0.41 36.47 -38.57
CA ARG A 45 0.76 36.65 -37.70
C ARG A 45 0.51 37.60 -36.53
N LEU A 46 -0.35 38.61 -36.73
CA LEU A 46 -0.72 39.59 -35.71
C LEU A 46 -1.90 39.14 -34.85
N GLU A 47 -2.55 38.02 -35.20
CA GLU A 47 -3.66 37.51 -34.43
C GLU A 47 -3.24 37.17 -32.99
N PRO A 48 -4.05 37.57 -32.01
CA PRO A 48 -3.74 37.31 -30.61
C PRO A 48 -3.86 35.81 -30.31
N TRP A 49 -2.84 35.30 -29.62
CA TRP A 49 -2.81 33.92 -29.14
C TRP A 49 -4.05 33.59 -28.28
N ASN A 50 -4.85 32.65 -28.79
CA ASN A 50 -6.02 32.06 -28.14
C ASN A 50 -5.81 30.55 -27.93
N VAL A 51 -6.76 29.91 -27.25
CA VAL A 51 -6.65 28.48 -26.89
C VAL A 51 -6.44 27.58 -28.12
N ASP A 52 -7.02 27.96 -29.26
CA ASP A 52 -6.95 27.21 -30.51
C ASP A 52 -5.66 27.48 -31.32
N THR A 53 -4.93 28.57 -31.03
CA THR A 53 -3.65 28.92 -31.68
C THR A 53 -2.44 28.54 -30.83
N ILE A 54 -2.58 28.45 -29.50
CA ILE A 54 -1.47 28.10 -28.58
C ILE A 54 -1.14 26.61 -28.62
N GLY A 55 -2.13 25.73 -28.81
CA GLY A 55 -1.88 24.30 -28.92
C GLY A 55 -3.16 23.47 -28.93
N HIS A 56 -3.05 22.29 -29.52
CA HIS A 56 -4.14 21.31 -29.55
C HIS A 56 -3.89 20.19 -28.53
N GLU A 57 -4.96 19.58 -28.02
CA GLU A 57 -4.86 18.47 -27.08
C GLU A 57 -4.23 17.24 -27.77
N GLY A 58 -2.98 16.91 -27.41
CA GLY A 58 -2.27 15.78 -28.00
C GLY A 58 -2.70 14.41 -27.45
N PHE A 59 -3.13 14.36 -26.19
CA PHE A 59 -3.61 13.15 -25.53
C PHE A 59 -4.48 13.51 -24.32
N SER A 60 -5.68 12.96 -24.25
CA SER A 60 -6.60 13.13 -23.12
C SER A 60 -7.03 11.77 -22.57
N TYR A 61 -6.63 11.44 -21.34
CA TYR A 61 -7.08 10.24 -20.66
C TYR A 61 -7.35 10.53 -19.19
N SER A 62 -8.55 10.16 -18.72
CA SER A 62 -8.91 10.17 -17.31
C SER A 62 -9.17 8.76 -16.81
N ARG A 63 -8.61 8.43 -15.64
CA ARG A 63 -8.85 7.16 -14.95
C ARG A 63 -9.54 7.43 -13.63
N VAL A 64 -10.86 7.22 -13.61
CA VAL A 64 -11.65 7.29 -12.37
C VAL A 64 -11.55 5.95 -11.66
N ASN A 65 -11.00 5.94 -10.45
CA ASN A 65 -10.90 4.74 -9.63
C ASN A 65 -12.27 4.41 -9.03
N LYS A 66 -13.14 3.73 -9.80
CA LYS A 66 -14.46 3.32 -9.33
C LYS A 66 -14.29 2.37 -8.13
N ILE A 67 -14.90 2.72 -6.99
CA ILE A 67 -14.98 1.85 -5.83
C ILE A 67 -15.95 0.73 -6.20
N THR A 68 -15.43 -0.37 -6.74
CA THR A 68 -16.20 -1.61 -6.91
C THR A 68 -16.28 -2.32 -5.56
N GLU A 69 -17.38 -3.05 -5.31
CA GLU A 69 -17.43 -4.00 -4.20
C GLU A 69 -16.24 -4.96 -4.35
N LYS A 70 -15.24 -4.82 -3.48
CA LYS A 70 -14.07 -5.70 -3.50
C LYS A 70 -14.57 -7.10 -3.18
N LYS A 71 -14.52 -7.99 -4.17
CA LYS A 71 -14.56 -9.44 -3.90
C LYS A 71 -13.54 -9.71 -2.78
N PRO A 72 -13.88 -10.56 -1.80
CA PRO A 72 -12.92 -10.94 -0.78
C PRO A 72 -11.65 -11.41 -1.50
N PRO A 73 -10.46 -10.95 -1.07
CA PRO A 73 -9.23 -11.37 -1.72
C PRO A 73 -9.22 -12.90 -1.78
N PRO A 74 -8.78 -13.50 -2.89
CA PRO A 74 -8.60 -14.94 -2.94
C PRO A 74 -7.78 -15.33 -1.72
N LYS A 75 -8.26 -16.31 -0.94
CA LYS A 75 -7.47 -16.87 0.16
C LYS A 75 -6.17 -17.35 -0.48
N LEU A 76 -5.05 -16.73 -0.11
CA LEU A 76 -3.76 -17.21 -0.54
C LEU A 76 -3.55 -18.62 0.02
N SER A 77 -2.66 -19.40 -0.60
CA SER A 77 -2.29 -20.68 -0.01
C SER A 77 -1.57 -20.43 1.32
N ASP A 78 -1.73 -21.35 2.27
CA ASP A 78 -1.11 -21.23 3.61
C ASP A 78 0.41 -21.04 3.54
N GLU A 79 1.07 -21.61 2.52
CA GLU A 79 2.51 -21.45 2.27
C GLU A 79 2.89 -20.03 1.83
N GLU A 80 2.10 -19.38 0.98
CA GLU A 80 2.36 -18.02 0.52
C GLU A 80 2.12 -17.00 1.62
N ASP A 81 1.07 -17.20 2.42
CA ASP A 81 0.78 -16.35 3.57
C ASP A 81 1.86 -16.48 4.66
N SER A 82 2.39 -17.69 4.88
CA SER A 82 3.52 -17.90 5.78
C SER A 82 4.77 -17.14 5.33
N LYS A 83 5.11 -17.20 4.03
CA LYS A 83 6.26 -16.45 3.46
C LYS A 83 6.07 -14.94 3.59
N ARG A 84 4.85 -14.44 3.32
CA ARG A 84 4.52 -13.02 3.49
C ARG A 84 4.66 -12.60 4.94
N MET A 85 4.16 -13.40 5.87
CA MET A 85 4.27 -13.14 7.31
C MET A 85 5.73 -13.05 7.75
N THR A 86 6.58 -14.03 7.41
CA THR A 86 8.02 -13.98 7.74
C THR A 86 8.67 -12.74 7.15
N SER A 87 8.44 -12.45 5.87
CA SER A 87 9.01 -11.27 5.22
C SER A 87 8.53 -9.95 5.82
N PHE A 88 7.32 -9.93 6.39
CA PHE A 88 6.76 -8.76 7.06
C PHE A 88 7.39 -8.57 8.44
N PHE A 89 7.61 -9.66 9.18
CA PHE A 89 8.33 -9.62 10.45
C PHE A 89 9.75 -9.11 10.26
N ASP A 90 10.52 -9.71 9.35
CA ASP A 90 11.92 -9.34 9.13
C ASP A 90 12.11 -7.86 8.78
N LYS A 91 11.15 -7.26 8.07
CA LYS A 91 11.23 -5.86 7.62
C LYS A 91 10.75 -4.87 8.68
N ASN A 92 9.77 -5.26 9.49
CA ASN A 92 9.03 -4.33 10.35
C ASN A 92 9.19 -4.62 11.84
N GLU A 93 9.98 -5.64 12.22
CA GLU A 93 10.18 -6.05 13.61
C GLU A 93 10.48 -4.87 14.54
N GLY A 94 11.46 -4.02 14.19
CA GLY A 94 11.81 -2.87 15.01
C GLY A 94 10.66 -1.88 15.21
N LEU A 95 9.87 -1.63 14.15
CA LEU A 95 8.70 -0.74 14.22
C LEU A 95 7.57 -1.34 15.07
N ILE A 96 7.34 -2.65 14.95
CA ILE A 96 6.31 -3.35 15.74
C ILE A 96 6.68 -3.34 17.23
N GLN A 97 7.96 -3.57 17.56
CA GLN A 97 8.46 -3.50 18.93
C GLN A 97 8.39 -2.08 19.50
N GLU A 98 8.67 -1.05 18.69
CA GLU A 98 8.52 0.35 19.10
C GLU A 98 7.05 0.67 19.39
N TYR A 99 6.13 0.27 18.50
CA TYR A 99 4.69 0.41 18.70
C TYR A 99 4.22 -0.29 19.98
N GLY A 100 4.70 -1.52 20.25
CA GLY A 100 4.37 -2.29 21.45
C GLY A 100 4.78 -1.63 22.78
N LYS A 101 5.71 -0.67 22.74
CA LYS A 101 6.18 0.09 23.93
C LYS A 101 5.37 1.36 24.18
N LEU A 102 4.59 1.83 23.20
CA LEU A 102 3.76 3.02 23.36
C LEU A 102 2.70 2.78 24.44
N LYS A 103 2.39 3.83 25.22
CA LYS A 103 1.45 3.71 26.34
C LYS A 103 0.16 4.48 26.10
N THR A 104 0.22 5.58 25.36
CA THR A 104 -0.94 6.46 25.13
C THR A 104 -1.59 6.20 23.77
N LEU A 105 -2.90 6.45 23.67
CA LEU A 105 -3.63 6.32 22.41
C LEU A 105 -3.21 7.38 21.40
N GLU A 106 -2.78 8.55 21.86
CA GLU A 106 -2.26 9.63 21.03
C GLU A 106 -0.97 9.23 20.32
N GLU A 107 -0.02 8.64 21.06
CA GLU A 107 1.22 8.10 20.48
C GLU A 107 0.91 6.96 19.51
N SER A 108 0.02 6.03 19.88
CA SER A 108 -0.39 4.93 19.00
C SER A 108 -1.05 5.44 17.71
N GLU A 109 -1.90 6.47 17.78
CA GLU A 109 -2.50 7.07 16.57
C GLU A 109 -1.43 7.69 15.67
N ALA A 110 -0.54 8.51 16.23
CA ALA A 110 0.52 9.17 15.46
C ALA A 110 1.42 8.13 14.77
N PHE A 111 1.84 7.10 15.50
CA PHE A 111 2.72 6.06 14.99
C PHE A 111 2.08 5.25 13.87
N ILE A 112 0.81 4.85 14.01
CA ILE A 112 0.09 4.10 12.97
C ILE A 112 -0.21 4.98 11.75
N LEU A 113 -0.38 6.29 11.91
CA LEU A 113 -0.51 7.21 10.78
C LEU A 113 0.81 7.42 10.02
N GLU A 114 1.95 7.41 10.71
CA GLU A 114 3.29 7.45 10.10
C GLU A 114 3.65 6.11 9.43
N HIS A 115 3.18 5.01 10.00
CA HIS A 115 3.41 3.65 9.50
C HIS A 115 2.10 2.88 9.23
N PRO A 116 1.27 3.29 8.25
CA PRO A 116 -0.07 2.69 8.03
C PRO A 116 -0.06 1.21 7.67
N HIS A 117 1.05 0.69 7.16
CA HIS A 117 1.22 -0.73 6.83
C HIS A 117 1.22 -1.62 8.07
N LEU A 118 1.46 -1.07 9.27
CA LEU A 118 1.38 -1.79 10.54
C LEU A 118 -0.07 -2.09 10.95
N ALA A 119 -1.08 -1.44 10.36
CA ALA A 119 -2.49 -1.81 10.53
C ALA A 119 -2.82 -3.09 9.75
N SER A 120 -2.22 -4.21 10.17
CA SER A 120 -2.32 -5.53 9.53
C SER A 120 -2.50 -6.65 10.57
N GLU A 121 -3.05 -7.78 10.13
CA GLU A 121 -3.20 -8.98 10.97
C GLU A 121 -1.82 -9.54 11.40
N TYR A 122 -0.79 -9.40 10.57
CA TYR A 122 0.56 -9.84 10.89
C TYR A 122 1.11 -9.09 12.11
N THR A 123 0.89 -7.77 12.21
CA THR A 123 1.28 -6.98 13.37
C THR A 123 0.62 -7.50 14.65
N ALA A 124 -0.68 -7.79 14.62
CA ALA A 124 -1.39 -8.35 15.77
C ALA A 124 -0.85 -9.74 16.17
N ASN A 125 -0.49 -10.58 15.18
CA ASN A 125 0.14 -11.88 15.43
C ASN A 125 1.51 -11.74 16.08
N TYR A 126 2.35 -10.82 15.59
CA TYR A 126 3.66 -10.56 16.18
C TYR A 126 3.53 -10.08 17.63
N LEU A 127 2.70 -9.06 17.89
CA LEU A 127 2.47 -8.53 19.24
C LEU A 127 1.92 -9.60 20.19
N THR A 128 1.11 -10.54 19.69
CA THR A 128 0.62 -11.67 20.49
C THR A 128 1.74 -12.61 20.92
N ILE A 129 2.67 -12.91 20.01
CA ILE A 129 3.84 -13.76 20.32
C ILE A 129 4.76 -13.01 21.30
N ASP A 130 5.00 -11.72 21.07
CA ASP A 130 5.87 -10.91 21.91
C ASP A 130 5.30 -10.76 23.33
N ALA A 131 4.00 -10.48 23.47
CA ALA A 131 3.33 -10.46 24.76
C ALA A 131 3.40 -11.81 25.48
N LEU A 132 3.32 -12.94 24.75
CA LEU A 132 3.49 -14.27 25.33
C LEU A 132 4.93 -14.50 25.83
N ASN A 133 5.94 -14.03 25.10
CA ASN A 133 7.33 -14.13 25.53
C ASN A 133 7.56 -13.30 26.79
N MET A 134 7.05 -12.06 26.86
CA MET A 134 7.10 -11.26 28.08
C MET A 134 6.37 -11.93 29.25
N ALA A 135 5.24 -12.58 28.97
CA ALA A 135 4.51 -13.38 29.95
C ALA A 135 5.33 -14.57 30.47
N ILE A 136 6.18 -15.20 29.63
CA ILE A 136 7.12 -16.30 29.98
C ILE A 136 8.34 -15.78 30.75
N ASP A 137 8.74 -14.54 30.54
CA ASP A 137 9.85 -13.90 31.26
C ASP A 137 9.43 -13.23 32.58
N HIS A 138 8.17 -13.36 32.99
CA HIS A 138 7.58 -12.73 34.18
C HIS A 138 7.55 -11.20 34.13
N LYS A 139 7.61 -10.61 32.93
CA LYS A 139 7.54 -9.16 32.72
C LYS A 139 6.11 -8.69 32.51
N GLU A 140 5.37 -8.63 33.62
CA GLU A 140 3.93 -8.41 33.60
C GLU A 140 3.51 -7.03 33.06
N GLU A 141 4.25 -5.97 33.41
CA GLU A 141 3.94 -4.61 32.94
C GLU A 141 4.14 -4.49 31.41
N GLU A 142 5.23 -5.04 30.89
CA GLU A 142 5.55 -5.06 29.46
C GLU A 142 4.51 -5.88 28.69
N MET A 143 4.17 -7.08 29.21
CA MET A 143 3.13 -7.93 28.66
C MET A 143 1.78 -7.22 28.58
N SER A 144 1.34 -6.59 29.67
CA SER A 144 0.07 -5.84 29.70
C SER A 144 0.08 -4.68 28.70
N ASN A 145 1.21 -3.97 28.55
CA ASN A 145 1.31 -2.89 27.58
C ASN A 145 1.20 -3.40 26.13
N ILE A 146 1.96 -4.43 25.78
CA ILE A 146 1.93 -5.03 24.44
C ILE A 146 0.54 -5.62 24.15
N ALA A 147 -0.09 -6.24 25.15
CA ALA A 147 -1.45 -6.77 25.04
C ALA A 147 -2.47 -5.68 24.70
N ARG A 148 -2.43 -4.52 25.40
CA ARG A 148 -3.28 -3.36 25.06
C ARG A 148 -3.08 -2.90 23.63
N GLN A 149 -1.83 -2.74 23.20
CA GLN A 149 -1.50 -2.28 21.84
C GLN A 149 -1.95 -3.29 20.77
N CYS A 150 -1.84 -4.59 21.06
CA CYS A 150 -2.35 -5.66 20.20
C CYS A 150 -3.86 -5.57 20.01
N ILE A 151 -4.63 -5.41 21.09
CA ILE A 151 -6.09 -5.28 21.02
C ILE A 151 -6.51 -4.01 20.26
N VAL A 152 -5.78 -2.89 20.41
CA VAL A 152 -6.02 -1.66 19.64
C VAL A 152 -5.93 -1.92 18.13
N ILE A 153 -4.90 -2.65 17.67
CA ILE A 153 -4.77 -3.04 16.25
C ILE A 153 -5.91 -3.96 15.82
N GLN A 154 -6.28 -4.96 16.65
CA GLN A 154 -7.39 -5.87 16.32
C GLN A 154 -8.71 -5.10 16.14
N TYR A 155 -9.00 -4.14 17.02
CA TYR A 155 -10.20 -3.30 16.93
C TYR A 155 -10.19 -2.40 15.69
N LEU A 156 -9.03 -1.85 15.33
CA LEU A 156 -8.86 -1.09 14.10
C LEU A 156 -9.17 -1.95 12.86
N LEU A 157 -8.66 -3.18 12.81
CA LEU A 157 -8.93 -4.14 11.73
C LEU A 157 -10.41 -4.53 11.67
N GLU A 158 -11.04 -4.74 12.82
CA GLU A 158 -12.47 -5.06 12.91
C GLU A 158 -13.34 -3.90 12.42
N LEU A 159 -13.02 -2.66 12.81
CA LEU A 159 -13.73 -1.49 12.29
C LEU A 159 -13.58 -1.37 10.78
N ALA A 160 -12.37 -1.56 10.25
CA ALA A 160 -12.12 -1.51 8.82
C ALA A 160 -12.94 -2.57 8.06
N LYS A 161 -13.01 -3.78 8.61
CA LYS A 161 -13.84 -4.88 8.09
C LYS A 161 -15.33 -4.52 8.10
N ASN A 162 -15.84 -3.97 9.20
CA ASN A 162 -17.24 -3.55 9.32
C ASN A 162 -17.61 -2.42 8.34
N MET A 163 -16.64 -1.57 7.97
CA MET A 163 -16.81 -0.50 6.99
C MET A 163 -16.49 -0.91 5.55
N ASN A 164 -16.15 -2.19 5.31
CA ASN A 164 -15.63 -2.68 4.02
C ASN A 164 -14.49 -1.81 3.46
N ALA A 165 -13.65 -1.29 4.36
CA ALA A 165 -12.56 -0.38 4.05
C ALA A 165 -11.20 -1.05 4.29
N ILE A 166 -10.15 -0.44 3.74
CA ILE A 166 -8.78 -0.93 3.95
C ILE A 166 -8.28 -0.35 5.28
N PRO A 167 -7.80 -1.17 6.23
CA PRO A 167 -7.34 -0.70 7.54
C PRO A 167 -6.13 0.23 7.46
N THR A 168 -5.31 0.10 6.41
CA THR A 168 -4.15 0.96 6.16
C THR A 168 -4.50 2.36 5.63
N ASN A 169 -5.80 2.65 5.41
CA ASN A 169 -6.22 3.97 4.97
C ASN A 169 -6.22 4.97 6.14
N ALA A 170 -5.49 6.08 5.98
CA ALA A 170 -5.40 7.14 6.98
C ALA A 170 -6.77 7.69 7.44
N SER A 171 -7.79 7.73 6.56
CA SER A 171 -9.12 8.18 6.96
C SER A 171 -9.81 7.22 7.92
N ILE A 172 -9.59 5.91 7.74
CA ILE A 172 -10.12 4.85 8.62
C ILE A 172 -9.38 4.84 9.95
N ILE A 173 -8.06 4.98 9.93
CA ILE A 173 -7.23 5.08 11.14
C ILE A 173 -7.70 6.28 11.98
N LYS A 174 -7.80 7.47 11.39
CA LYS A 174 -8.29 8.67 12.10
C LYS A 174 -9.72 8.49 12.60
N ALA A 175 -10.60 7.87 11.81
CA ALA A 175 -11.99 7.63 12.21
C ALA A 175 -12.08 6.65 13.39
N PHE A 176 -11.22 5.63 13.41
CA PHE A 176 -11.10 4.67 14.52
C PHE A 176 -10.73 5.39 15.82
N PHE A 177 -9.59 6.07 15.85
CA PHE A 177 -9.11 6.74 17.07
C PHE A 177 -10.06 7.85 17.52
N LYS A 178 -10.68 8.59 16.59
CA LYS A 178 -11.72 9.57 16.92
C LYS A 178 -12.93 8.92 17.61
N LYS A 179 -13.42 7.78 17.10
CA LYS A 179 -14.53 7.04 17.72
C LYS A 179 -14.13 6.42 19.05
N PHE A 180 -12.91 5.90 19.15
CA PHE A 180 -12.39 5.28 20.36
C PHE A 180 -12.33 6.29 21.52
N ARG A 181 -11.85 7.51 21.27
CA ARG A 181 -11.84 8.59 22.28
C ARG A 181 -13.23 9.08 22.69
N ALA A 182 -14.16 9.07 21.75
CA ALA A 182 -15.54 9.51 21.98
C ALA A 182 -16.47 8.36 22.41
N ALA A 183 -15.92 7.18 22.71
CA ALA A 183 -16.72 6.00 23.00
C ALA A 183 -17.40 6.10 24.38
N ASP A 184 -18.63 5.58 24.45
CA ASP A 184 -19.35 5.52 25.71
C ASP A 184 -18.63 4.62 26.74
N PRO A 185 -18.77 4.90 28.05
CA PRO A 185 -18.11 4.12 29.10
C PRO A 185 -18.39 2.61 29.03
N GLN A 186 -19.56 2.21 28.52
CA GLN A 186 -19.90 0.81 28.32
C GLN A 186 -19.04 0.14 27.24
N TYR A 187 -18.72 0.86 26.15
CA TYR A 187 -17.83 0.36 25.11
C TYR A 187 -16.39 0.28 25.60
N LEU A 188 -15.94 1.28 26.37
CA LEU A 188 -14.61 1.24 26.97
C LEU A 188 -14.47 0.08 27.97
N LYS A 189 -15.54 -0.25 28.70
CA LYS A 189 -15.56 -1.43 29.57
C LYS A 189 -15.39 -2.73 28.79
N LEU A 190 -16.07 -2.89 27.66
CA LEU A 190 -15.90 -4.06 26.80
C LEU A 190 -14.45 -4.20 26.34
N TYR A 191 -13.84 -3.09 25.90
CA TYR A 191 -12.42 -3.07 25.55
C TYR A 191 -11.53 -3.50 26.73
N THR A 192 -11.74 -2.95 27.93
CA THR A 192 -10.92 -3.34 29.10
C THR A 192 -11.12 -4.79 29.51
N ASP A 193 -12.35 -5.30 29.42
CA ASP A 193 -12.67 -6.70 29.74
C ASP A 193 -12.00 -7.65 28.73
N GLU A 194 -11.95 -7.26 27.44
CA GLU A 194 -11.28 -8.03 26.40
C GLU A 194 -9.75 -8.03 26.53
N VAL A 195 -9.15 -6.88 26.88
CA VAL A 195 -7.72 -6.80 27.22
C VAL A 195 -7.41 -7.72 28.40
N ALA A 196 -8.19 -7.65 29.49
CA ALA A 196 -7.98 -8.50 30.66
C ALA A 196 -8.13 -9.99 30.31
N ALA A 197 -9.15 -10.34 29.52
CA ALA A 197 -9.33 -11.71 29.05
C ALA A 197 -8.18 -12.18 28.16
N PHE A 198 -7.58 -11.29 27.37
CA PHE A 198 -6.41 -11.61 26.55
C PHE A 198 -5.16 -11.82 27.40
N GLU A 199 -4.90 -10.95 28.37
CA GLU A 199 -3.82 -11.11 29.34
C GLU A 199 -3.94 -12.44 30.11
N ASP A 200 -5.13 -12.81 30.57
CA ASP A 200 -5.35 -14.08 31.27
C ASP A 200 -5.04 -15.30 30.39
N ARG A 201 -5.35 -15.23 29.09
CA ARG A 201 -4.96 -16.28 28.13
C ARG A 201 -3.45 -16.35 27.98
N LEU A 202 -2.76 -15.21 27.92
CA LEU A 202 -1.30 -15.14 27.83
C LEU A 202 -0.65 -15.72 29.09
N ARG A 203 -1.11 -15.34 30.28
CA ARG A 203 -0.63 -15.87 31.57
C ARG A 203 -0.76 -17.39 31.65
N ARG A 204 -1.92 -17.93 31.26
CA ARG A 204 -2.17 -19.37 31.26
C ARG A 204 -1.23 -20.11 30.32
N ARG A 205 -1.14 -19.65 29.06
CA ARG A 205 -0.25 -20.26 28.06
C ARG A 205 1.23 -20.16 28.43
N ALA A 206 1.64 -19.04 29.03
CA ALA A 206 3.01 -18.86 29.52
C ALA A 206 3.32 -19.86 30.62
N LYS A 207 2.40 -20.06 31.57
CA LYS A 207 2.54 -21.09 32.62
C LYS A 207 2.64 -22.49 32.02
N GLU A 208 1.73 -22.87 31.12
CA GLU A 208 1.77 -24.17 30.44
C GLU A 208 3.10 -24.41 29.72
N LYS A 209 3.64 -23.41 29.01
CA LYS A 209 4.93 -23.51 28.33
C LYS A 209 6.11 -23.67 29.29
N ARG A 210 6.11 -22.96 30.43
CA ARG A 210 7.15 -23.12 31.46
C ARG A 210 7.09 -24.50 32.11
N ASP A 211 5.89 -24.94 32.48
CA ASP A 211 5.67 -26.23 33.12
C ASP A 211 6.10 -27.38 32.17
N ALA A 212 5.82 -27.25 30.88
CA ALA A 212 6.27 -28.20 29.86
C ALA A 212 7.81 -28.24 29.74
N ALA A 213 8.47 -27.07 29.68
CA ALA A 213 9.94 -26.99 29.60
C ALA A 213 10.61 -27.59 30.85
N LEU A 214 10.05 -27.38 32.04
CA LEU A 214 10.55 -27.97 33.27
C LEU A 214 10.37 -29.50 33.28
N ALA A 215 9.20 -30.00 32.84
CA ALA A 215 8.93 -31.43 32.78
C ALA A 215 9.85 -32.17 31.78
N GLU A 216 10.19 -31.53 30.65
CA GLU A 216 11.13 -32.06 29.67
C GLU A 216 12.54 -32.17 30.27
N TYR A 217 13.02 -31.11 30.94
CA TYR A 217 14.30 -31.13 31.65
C TYR A 217 14.37 -32.23 32.73
N GLU A 218 13.31 -32.37 33.54
CA GLU A 218 13.25 -33.45 34.55
C GLU A 218 13.23 -34.85 33.92
N ALA A 219 12.59 -35.02 32.76
CA ALA A 219 12.57 -36.29 32.05
C ALA A 219 13.96 -36.63 31.47
N GLU A 220 14.65 -35.66 30.88
CA GLU A 220 16.02 -35.82 30.40
C GLU A 220 16.99 -36.16 31.53
N GLU A 221 16.88 -35.51 32.70
CA GLU A 221 17.70 -35.82 33.87
C GLU A 221 17.44 -37.23 34.42
N LYS A 222 16.17 -37.68 34.42
CA LYS A 222 15.81 -39.07 34.78
C LYS A 222 16.38 -40.08 33.80
N VAL A 223 16.35 -39.80 32.50
CA VAL A 223 16.96 -40.67 31.47
C VAL A 223 18.49 -40.69 31.62
N PHE A 224 19.11 -39.54 31.86
CA PHE A 224 20.55 -39.40 32.05
C PHE A 224 21.05 -40.08 33.34
N SER A 225 20.29 -39.99 34.43
CA SER A 225 20.64 -40.68 35.69
C SER A 225 20.47 -42.20 35.58
N VAL A 226 19.43 -42.68 34.89
CA VAL A 226 19.23 -44.12 34.62
C VAL A 226 20.31 -44.65 33.67
N SER A 227 20.65 -43.93 32.59
CA SER A 227 21.72 -44.34 31.67
C SER A 227 23.07 -44.39 32.38
N ARG A 228 23.40 -43.37 33.18
CA ARG A 228 24.62 -43.35 34.00
C ARG A 228 24.67 -44.51 34.99
N SER A 229 23.54 -44.84 35.63
CA SER A 229 23.45 -46.00 36.54
C SER A 229 23.67 -47.33 35.80
N LEU A 230 23.08 -47.49 34.62
CA LEU A 230 23.26 -48.69 33.79
C LEU A 230 24.70 -48.82 33.27
N ASP A 231 25.35 -47.71 32.92
CA ASP A 231 26.75 -47.68 32.50
C ASP A 231 27.69 -48.04 33.66
N TYR A 232 27.46 -47.52 34.88
CA TYR A 232 28.21 -47.95 36.06
C TYR A 232 28.07 -49.45 36.31
N GLN A 233 26.85 -49.98 36.20
CA GLN A 233 26.58 -51.40 36.42
C GLN A 233 27.21 -52.27 35.32
N ARG A 234 27.26 -51.79 34.07
CA ARG A 234 27.97 -52.45 32.96
C ARG A 234 29.48 -52.47 33.16
N VAL A 235 30.08 -51.37 33.63
CA VAL A 235 31.52 -51.28 33.94
C VAL A 235 31.90 -52.18 35.12
N LEU A 236 31.04 -52.30 36.14
CA LEU A 236 31.27 -53.19 37.29
C LEU A 236 31.05 -54.67 36.97
N LEU A 237 30.21 -55.01 36.00
CA LEU A 237 29.94 -56.39 35.55
C LEU A 237 30.77 -56.79 34.32
N SER A 238 31.62 -55.90 33.78
CA SER A 238 32.59 -56.28 32.75
C SER A 238 33.59 -57.29 33.35
N PRO A 239 33.66 -58.52 32.81
CA PRO A 239 34.64 -59.49 33.30
C PRO A 239 36.03 -58.94 33.02
N CYS A 240 36.83 -58.81 34.09
CA CYS A 240 38.27 -58.59 33.95
C CYS A 240 38.81 -59.71 33.05
N GLY A 241 39.50 -59.33 31.98
CA GLY A 241 39.83 -60.20 30.85
C GLY A 241 40.28 -61.62 31.24
N ALA A 242 39.72 -62.59 30.52
CA ALA A 242 40.28 -63.91 30.30
C ALA A 242 40.75 -64.01 28.85
#